data_AF-A0A843GN40-F1
#
_entry.id   AF-A0A843GN40-F1
#
_cell.length_a   1.000
_cell.length_b   1.000
_cell.length_c   1.000
_cell.angle_alpha   90.00
_cell.angle_beta   90.00
_cell.angle_gamma   90.00
#
_symmetry.space_group_name_H-M   'P 1'
#
loop_
_entity.id
_entity.type
_entity.pdbx_description
1 polymer ?
#
loop_
_entity_poly.entity_id
_entity_poly.type
_entity_poly.pdbx_seq_one_letter_code
_entity_poly.pdbx_strand_id
1 'polypeptide(L)' 'MTTDNSKRTPCEVYTRVMGYLRPVSAYNTGKKSEFYSRKYFDEEKIDNSAFISKYSKQWTTNTTTAA' A
#
# COMPACT_ATOMS: atom_id res chain seq x y z
N MET A 1 26.13 -11.52 -21.82
CA MET A 1 26.69 -10.18 -21.52
C MET A 1 26.86 -10.06 -20.00
N THR A 2 28.04 -10.36 -19.47
CA THR A 2 28.35 -10.19 -18.05
C THR A 2 28.80 -8.75 -17.81
N THR A 3 28.00 -7.96 -17.09
CA THR A 3 28.31 -6.56 -16.79
C THR A 3 29.37 -6.48 -15.69
N ASP A 4 30.53 -5.91 -16.02
CA ASP A 4 31.59 -5.57 -15.06
C ASP A 4 31.07 -4.54 -14.04
N ASN A 5 30.98 -4.97 -12.78
CA ASN A 5 30.38 -4.18 -11.70
C ASN A 5 31.41 -3.27 -10.99
N SER A 6 32.71 -3.36 -11.35
CA SER A 6 33.81 -2.64 -10.68
C SER A 6 33.77 -1.11 -10.85
N LYS A 7 33.09 -0.62 -11.89
CA LYS A 7 32.99 0.82 -12.21
C LYS A 7 31.78 1.51 -11.59
N ARG A 8 30.95 0.79 -10.82
CA ARG A 8 29.70 1.32 -10.27
C ARG A 8 29.90 1.90 -8.87
N THR A 9 29.36 3.10 -8.65
CA THR A 9 29.26 3.70 -7.32
C THR A 9 28.01 3.15 -6.60
N PRO A 10 28.11 2.69 -5.33
CA PRO A 10 26.95 2.24 -4.59
C PRO A 10 26.03 3.42 -4.24
N CYS A 11 24.74 3.26 -4.48
CA CYS A 11 23.72 4.23 -4.07
C CYS A 11 23.13 3.84 -2.71
N GLU A 12 23.09 4.77 -1.76
CA GLU A 12 22.32 4.57 -0.54
C GLU A 12 20.84 4.87 -0.76
N VAL A 13 20.00 3.93 -0.33
CA VAL A 13 18.55 4.07 -0.38
C VAL A 13 18.03 4.51 0.98
N TYR A 14 17.21 5.56 0.99
CA TYR A 14 16.59 6.13 2.19
C TYR A 14 15.08 5.88 2.19
N THR A 15 14.52 5.70 3.38
CA THR A 15 13.10 5.42 3.59
C THR A 15 12.53 6.26 4.72
N ARG A 16 11.24 6.58 4.65
CA ARG A 16 10.54 7.31 5.71
C ARG A 16 10.16 6.36 6.86
N VAL A 17 10.71 6.62 8.05
CA VAL A 17 10.38 5.90 9.28
C VAL A 17 9.81 6.90 10.29
N MET A 18 8.54 6.75 10.66
CA MET A 18 7.89 7.56 11.71
C MET A 18 8.07 9.08 11.58
N GLY A 19 8.29 9.61 10.37
CA GLY A 19 8.41 11.05 10.10
C GLY A 19 9.77 11.54 9.62
N TYR A 20 10.84 10.75 9.74
CA TYR A 20 12.19 11.13 9.27
C TYR A 20 12.76 10.14 8.24
N LEU A 21 13.82 10.54 7.53
CA LEU A 21 14.52 9.69 6.58
C LEU A 21 15.61 8.89 7.28
N ARG A 22 15.61 7.57 7.07
CA ARG A 22 16.62 6.64 7.59
C ARG A 22 17.19 5.80 6.44
N PRO A 23 18.51 5.60 6.37
CA PRO A 23 19.10 4.73 5.36
C PRO A 23 18.68 3.27 5.60
N VAL A 24 18.34 2.57 4.52
CA VAL A 24 17.91 1.16 4.56
C VAL A 24 19.05 0.24 4.99
N SER A 25 20.30 0.63 4.72
CA SER A 25 21.51 -0.08 5.19
C SER A 25 21.56 -0.20 6.72
N ALA A 26 20.96 0.74 7.45
CA ALA A 26 20.94 0.79 8.91
C ALA A 26 19.75 0.05 9.56
N TYR A 27 19.07 -0.84 8.82
CA TYR A 27 17.94 -1.62 9.33
C TYR A 27 18.41 -2.92 10.01
N ASN A 28 17.99 -3.12 11.25
CA ASN A 28 18.11 -4.41 11.94
C ASN A 28 17.01 -5.38 11.49
N THR A 29 17.12 -6.66 11.88
CA THR A 29 16.16 -7.71 11.48
C THR A 29 14.72 -7.39 11.90
N GLY A 30 14.51 -6.85 13.10
CA GLY A 30 13.17 -6.46 13.57
C GLY A 30 12.55 -5.36 12.73
N LYS A 31 13.34 -4.34 12.36
CA LYS A 31 12.87 -3.24 11.51
C LYS A 31 12.57 -3.70 10.08
N LYS A 32 13.34 -4.66 9.55
CA LYS A 32 13.05 -5.30 8.25
C LYS A 32 11.71 -6.03 8.30
N SER A 33 11.48 -6.84 9.33
CA SER A 33 10.22 -7.56 9.52
C SER A 33 9.01 -6.62 9.60
N GLU A 34 9.12 -5.57 10.43
CA GLU A 34 8.07 -4.55 10.53
C GLU A 34 7.83 -3.86 9.17
N PHE A 35 8.88 -3.47 8.45
CA PHE A 35 8.74 -2.83 7.14
C PHE A 35 8.02 -3.73 6.12
N TYR A 36 8.38 -5.01 6.03
CA TYR A 36 7.72 -5.95 5.11
C TYR A 36 6.27 -6.28 5.50
N SER A 37 5.91 -6.12 6.77
CA SER A 37 4.53 -6.32 7.24
C SER A 37 3.61 -5.12 6.93
N ARG A 38 4.16 -3.99 6.47
CA ARG A 38 3.36 -2.79 6.15
C ARG A 38 2.43 -3.06 4.98
N LYS A 39 1.15 -2.75 5.17
CA LYS A 39 0.14 -2.77 4.10
C LYS A 39 0.05 -1.39 3.48
N TYR A 40 0.19 -1.32 2.16
CA TYR A 40 -0.01 -0.11 1.38
C TYR A 40 -1.46 0.00 0.97
N PHE A 41 -1.88 1.24 0.71
CA PHE A 41 -3.13 1.50 0.02
C PHE A 41 -3.10 0.83 -1.36
N ASP A 42 -4.18 0.16 -1.69
CA ASP A 42 -4.36 -0.54 -2.95
C ASP A 42 -5.80 -0.28 -3.38
N GLU A 43 -5.96 0.48 -4.46
CA GLU A 43 -7.26 0.97 -4.93
C GLU A 43 -8.22 -0.18 -5.24
N GLU A 44 -7.70 -1.26 -5.85
CA GLU A 44 -8.49 -2.44 -6.20
C GLU A 44 -9.01 -3.18 -4.97
N LYS A 45 -8.26 -3.14 -3.86
CA LYS A 45 -8.66 -3.79 -2.59
C LYS A 45 -9.66 -2.96 -1.77
N ILE A 46 -9.75 -1.66 -2.03
CA ILE A 46 -10.57 -0.73 -1.25
C ILE A 46 -11.91 -0.49 -1.94
N ASP A 47 -12.06 -0.92 -3.19
CA ASP A 47 -13.32 -0.85 -3.89
C ASP A 47 -14.41 -1.62 -3.12
N ASN A 48 -15.41 -0.88 -2.66
CA ASN A 48 -16.57 -1.41 -1.95
C ASN A 48 -17.62 -1.95 -2.93
N SER A 49 -17.27 -2.14 -4.21
CA SER A 49 -18.17 -2.62 -5.27
C SER A 49 -18.90 -3.90 -4.90
N ALA A 50 -18.26 -4.84 -4.22
CA ALA A 50 -18.92 -6.07 -3.75
C ALA A 50 -20.02 -5.79 -2.69
N PHE A 51 -19.76 -4.87 -1.76
CA PHE A 51 -20.75 -4.42 -0.77
C PHE A 51 -21.87 -3.64 -1.44
N ILE A 52 -21.54 -2.67 -2.29
CA ILE A 52 -22.51 -1.85 -3.02
C ILE A 52 -23.40 -2.74 -3.89
N SER A 53 -22.83 -3.71 -4.61
CA SER A 53 -23.60 -4.67 -5.42
C SER A 53 -24.54 -5.53 -4.57
N LYS A 54 -24.14 -5.90 -3.35
CA LYS A 54 -24.94 -6.75 -2.46
C LYS A 54 -26.07 -5.98 -1.76
N TYR A 55 -25.81 -4.75 -1.34
CA TYR A 55 -26.70 -3.99 -0.45
C TYR A 55 -27.44 -2.83 -1.14
N SER A 56 -27.07 -2.44 -2.37
CA SER A 56 -27.75 -1.35 -3.11
C SER A 56 -29.24 -1.60 -3.38
N LYS A 57 -29.68 -2.85 -3.49
CA LYS A 57 -31.08 -3.23 -3.79
C LYS A 57 -32.07 -2.93 -2.66
N GLN A 58 -31.60 -2.67 -1.44
CA GLN A 58 -32.47 -2.41 -0.27
C GLN A 58 -32.80 -0.93 -0.06
N TRP A 59 -32.14 -0.02 -0.79
CA TRP A 59 -32.31 1.43 -0.63
C TRP A 59 -33.45 2.01 -1.49
N THR A 60 -33.85 1.34 -2.57
CA THR A 60 -34.78 1.91 -3.57
C THR A 60 -36.25 1.62 -3.33
N THR A 61 -36.64 0.90 -2.27
CA THR A 61 -38.05 0.48 -2.07
C THR A 61 -38.91 1.47 -1.28
N ASN A 62 -38.35 2.59 -0.78
CA ASN A 62 -39.07 3.45 0.18
C ASN A 62 -39.35 4.89 -0.32
N THR A 63 -39.18 5.19 -1.62
CA THR A 63 -39.33 6.56 -2.17
C THR A 63 -40.39 6.71 -3.27
N THR A 64 -41.34 5.78 -3.40
CA THR A 64 -42.46 5.94 -4.36
C THR A 64 -43.79 5.48 -3.76
N THR A 65 -44.26 6.20 -2.73
CA THR A 65 -45.71 6.38 -2.46
C THR A 65 -45.89 7.72 -1.75
N ALA A 66 -45.91 8.81 -2.52
CA ALA A 66 -46.49 10.09 -2.11
C ALA A 66 -46.95 10.80 -3.39
N ALA A 67 -48.04 10.30 -3.96
CA ALA A 67 -48.92 11.00 -4.88
C ALA A 67 -50.34 10.90 -4.30
#